data_AF-A0A7R9VJZ8-F1
#
_entry.id   AF-A0A7R9VJZ8-F1
#
_cell.length_a   1.000
_cell.length_b   1.000
_cell.length_c   1.000
_cell.angle_alpha   90.00
_cell.angle_beta   90.00
_cell.angle_gamma   90.00
#
_symmetry.space_group_name_H-M   'P 1'
#
loop_
_entity.id
_entity.type
_entity.pdbx_description
1 polymer ?
#
loop_
_entity_poly.entity_id
_entity_poly.type
_entity_poly.pdbx_seq_one_letter_code
_entity_poly.pdbx_strand_id
1 'polypeptide(L)'
;TAEVIYASRAVVTWYVGGKPVKHDAECYVPTEDDLGKDVSVLLVPIRPGHDGRGCEEAYRFRCPVEPLPFMPIVSPIRDGWRSGRSPDGLDDLRVLTYNILADLYTSRDIDKHLMYSHCDLRHLTRWRRMPM
;
A
#
# COMPACT_ATOMS: atom_id res chain seq x y z
N THR A 1 4.27 -8.56 -2.18
CA THR A 1 5.33 -9.36 -2.81
C THR A 1 5.29 -9.17 -4.31
N ALA A 2 6.41 -8.75 -4.91
CA ALA A 2 6.55 -8.80 -6.36
C ALA A 2 6.65 -10.27 -6.78
N GLU A 3 5.85 -10.68 -7.76
CA GLU A 3 6.01 -12.01 -8.36
C GLU A 3 7.18 -11.97 -9.34
N VAL A 4 8.14 -12.87 -9.15
CA VAL A 4 9.34 -12.95 -9.97
C VAL A 4 9.33 -14.25 -10.74
N ILE A 5 9.45 -14.17 -12.06
CA ILE A 5 9.52 -15.34 -12.95
C ILE A 5 10.99 -15.50 -13.39
N TYR A 6 11.55 -16.70 -13.23
CA TYR A 6 12.95 -17.01 -13.57
C TYR A 6 14.02 -16.20 -12.82
N ALA A 7 13.72 -15.74 -11.62
CA ALA A 7 14.69 -15.14 -10.69
C ALA A 7 14.54 -15.74 -9.29
N SER A 8 15.60 -15.70 -8.49
CA SER A 8 15.58 -16.20 -7.11
C SER A 8 14.94 -15.20 -6.15
N ARG A 9 15.13 -13.90 -6.40
CA ARG A 9 14.47 -12.79 -5.70
C ARG A 9 14.58 -11.52 -6.53
N ALA A 10 13.92 -10.45 -6.10
CA ALA A 10 14.13 -9.10 -6.61
C ALA A 10 14.60 -8.18 -5.48
N VAL A 11 15.59 -7.34 -5.77
CA VAL A 11 15.94 -6.21 -4.90
C VAL A 11 15.02 -5.05 -5.25
N VAL A 12 14.27 -4.57 -4.26
CA VAL A 12 13.28 -3.50 -4.42
C VAL A 12 13.80 -2.22 -3.79
N THR A 13 14.05 -1.19 -4.59
CA THR A 13 14.51 0.12 -4.10
C THR A 13 13.47 1.19 -4.36
N TRP A 14 13.06 1.90 -3.31
CA TRP A 14 12.06 2.96 -3.36
C TRP A 14 12.71 4.33 -3.44
N TYR A 15 12.10 5.20 -4.24
CA TYR A 15 12.50 6.57 -4.46
C TYR A 15 11.34 7.52 -4.22
N VAL A 16 11.62 8.66 -3.60
CA VAL A 16 10.66 9.77 -3.46
C VAL A 16 11.30 11.05 -3.96
N GLY A 17 10.64 11.74 -4.90
CA GLY A 17 11.19 12.93 -5.55
C GLY A 17 12.56 12.68 -6.19
N GLY A 18 12.79 11.46 -6.69
CA GLY A 18 14.05 11.04 -7.31
C GLY A 18 15.17 10.64 -6.33
N LYS A 19 14.95 10.71 -5.01
CA LYS A 19 15.95 10.32 -4.01
C LYS A 19 15.65 8.93 -3.43
N PRO A 20 16.64 8.06 -3.23
CA PRO A 20 16.42 6.75 -2.62
C PRO A 20 16.01 6.93 -1.16
N VAL A 21 14.91 6.29 -0.75
CA VAL A 21 14.37 6.34 0.62
C VAL A 21 14.40 4.99 1.33
N LYS A 22 14.40 3.89 0.58
CA LYS A 22 14.43 2.54 1.14
C LYS A 22 15.03 1.56 0.14
N HIS A 23 15.92 0.69 0.60
CA HIS A 23 16.59 -0.32 -0.22
C HIS A 23 16.23 -1.73 0.25
N ASP A 24 16.18 -2.66 -0.70
CA ASP A 24 15.84 -4.08 -0.54
C ASP A 24 14.60 -4.32 0.34
N ALA A 25 13.51 -3.59 0.04
CA ALA A 25 12.29 -3.64 0.82
C ALA A 25 11.04 -3.73 -0.07
N GLU A 26 10.21 -4.73 0.16
CA GLU A 26 8.99 -4.93 -0.64
C GLU A 26 7.94 -3.83 -0.50
N CYS A 27 7.98 -3.09 0.61
CA CYS A 27 7.03 -2.04 0.91
C CYS A 27 7.71 -0.78 1.44
N TYR A 28 7.08 0.34 1.14
CA TYR A 28 7.42 1.64 1.68
C TYR A 28 6.12 2.34 2.09
N VAL A 29 6.15 2.99 3.26
CA VAL A 29 5.03 3.77 3.78
C VAL A 29 5.49 5.24 3.76
N PRO A 30 4.87 6.09 2.94
CA PRO A 30 5.21 7.51 2.89
C PRO A 30 5.00 8.21 4.23
N THR A 31 5.78 9.26 4.46
CA THR A 31 5.70 10.12 5.65
C THR A 31 5.11 11.50 5.30
N GLU A 32 4.89 12.35 6.30
CA GLU A 32 4.45 13.73 6.06
C GLU A 32 5.45 14.54 5.22
N ASP A 33 6.75 14.24 5.35
CA ASP A 33 7.79 14.89 4.56
C ASP A 33 7.70 14.53 3.06
N ASP A 34 6.98 13.46 2.71
CA ASP A 34 6.88 12.95 1.35
C ASP A 34 5.69 13.53 0.57
N LEU A 35 4.81 14.30 1.24
CA LEU A 35 3.61 14.88 0.65
C LEU A 35 3.92 15.71 -0.60
N GLY A 36 3.12 15.50 -1.65
CA GLY A 36 3.24 16.17 -2.94
C GLY A 36 4.38 15.67 -3.83
N LYS A 37 5.20 14.72 -3.37
CA LYS A 37 6.31 14.15 -4.16
C LYS A 37 5.85 12.89 -4.89
N ASP A 38 6.51 12.62 -6.01
CA ASP A 38 6.31 11.37 -6.74
C ASP A 38 7.05 10.21 -6.09
N VAL A 39 6.42 9.04 -6.12
CA VAL A 39 7.01 7.77 -5.69
C VAL A 39 7.40 6.96 -6.92
N SER A 40 8.59 6.37 -6.89
CA SER A 40 9.06 5.43 -7.91
C SER A 40 9.73 4.23 -7.25
N VAL A 41 9.72 3.10 -7.94
CA VAL A 41 10.34 1.85 -7.48
C VAL A 41 11.22 1.29 -8.59
N LEU A 42 12.42 0.86 -8.20
CA LEU A 42 13.37 0.14 -9.05
C LEU A 42 13.41 -1.32 -8.59
N LEU A 43 13.17 -2.24 -9.50
CA LEU A 43 13.23 -3.67 -9.31
C LEU A 43 14.47 -4.21 -10.02
N VAL A 44 15.30 -4.95 -9.30
CA VAL A 44 16.48 -5.62 -9.85
C VAL A 44 16.36 -7.13 -9.61
N PRO A 45 16.09 -7.95 -10.64
CA PRO A 45 15.95 -9.39 -10.48
C PRO A 45 17.31 -10.05 -10.28
N ILE A 46 17.44 -10.83 -9.21
CA ILE A 46 18.65 -11.60 -8.89
C ILE A 46 18.47 -13.03 -9.40
N ARG A 47 19.48 -13.55 -10.12
CA ARG A 47 19.47 -14.93 -10.64
C ARG A 47 20.72 -15.67 -10.16
N PRO A 48 20.71 -17.01 -10.12
CA PRO A 48 21.92 -17.77 -9.82
C PRO A 48 23.05 -17.38 -10.79
N GLY A 49 24.18 -16.89 -10.25
CA GLY A 49 25.33 -16.47 -11.04
C GLY A 49 25.19 -15.11 -11.76
N HIS A 50 24.13 -14.34 -11.51
CA HIS A 50 23.91 -13.02 -12.12
C HIS A 50 23.31 -12.03 -11.11
N ASP A 51 23.96 -10.88 -10.92
CA ASP A 51 23.59 -9.87 -9.91
C ASP A 51 22.45 -8.93 -10.34
N GLY A 52 21.92 -9.13 -11.56
CA GLY A 52 20.76 -8.41 -12.09
C GLY A 52 21.10 -7.16 -12.88
N ARG A 53 22.39 -6.81 -13.02
CA ARG A 53 22.82 -5.66 -13.83
C ARG A 53 22.31 -5.75 -15.28
N GLY A 54 21.78 -4.64 -15.78
CA GLY A 54 21.21 -4.56 -17.13
C GLY A 54 19.83 -5.21 -17.28
N CYS A 55 19.23 -5.68 -16.18
CA CYS A 55 17.88 -6.23 -16.12
C CYS A 55 16.99 -5.40 -15.17
N GLU A 56 17.34 -4.14 -14.91
CA GLU A 56 16.61 -3.27 -14.00
C GLU A 56 15.32 -2.75 -14.63
N GLU A 57 14.23 -2.76 -13.86
CA GLU A 57 12.95 -2.21 -14.28
C GLU A 57 12.48 -1.14 -13.29
N ALA A 58 12.07 0.01 -13.81
CA ALA A 58 11.64 1.15 -13.00
C ALA A 58 10.17 1.50 -13.28
N TYR A 59 9.42 1.72 -12.21
CA TYR A 59 8.02 2.14 -12.27
C TYR A 59 7.81 3.42 -11.47
N ARG A 60 6.94 4.29 -11.97
CA ARG A 60 6.53 5.52 -11.29
C ARG A 60 5.03 5.47 -11.02
N PHE A 61 4.64 5.83 -9.80
CA PHE A 61 3.24 5.96 -9.44
C PHE A 61 2.65 7.20 -10.12
N ARG A 62 1.41 7.08 -10.58
CA ARG A 62 0.75 8.16 -11.35
C ARG A 62 0.41 9.38 -10.49
N CYS A 63 0.08 9.15 -9.22
CA CYS A 63 -0.33 10.20 -8.29
C CYS A 63 0.81 10.48 -7.31
N PRO A 64 1.05 11.75 -6.98
CA PRO A 64 1.96 12.10 -5.90
C PRO A 64 1.39 11.64 -4.55
N VAL A 65 2.24 11.62 -3.52
CA VAL A 65 1.80 11.31 -2.15
C VAL A 65 0.79 12.36 -1.68
N GLU A 66 -0.33 11.89 -1.18
CA GLU A 66 -1.40 12.72 -0.64
C GLU A 66 -1.58 12.50 0.87
N PRO A 67 -2.13 13.49 1.60
CA PRO A 67 -2.38 13.34 3.03
C PRO A 67 -3.42 12.23 3.27
N LEU A 68 -3.18 11.44 4.32
CA LEU A 68 -4.13 10.45 4.78
C LEU A 68 -5.40 11.15 5.28
N PRO A 69 -6.61 10.75 4.85
CA PRO A 69 -7.83 11.32 5.40
C PRO A 69 -7.94 10.98 6.88
N PHE A 70 -8.52 11.89 7.66
CA PHE A 70 -8.79 11.63 9.07
C PHE A 70 -9.77 10.46 9.23
N MET A 71 -9.34 9.39 9.89
CA MET A 71 -10.12 8.16 10.08
C MET A 71 -10.20 7.82 11.58
N PRO A 72 -11.18 8.39 12.32
CA PRO A 72 -11.25 8.28 13.78
C PRO A 72 -11.37 6.83 14.29
N ILE A 73 -11.99 5.95 13.48
CA ILE A 73 -12.10 4.52 13.78
C ILE A 73 -10.73 3.82 13.69
N VAL A 74 -9.87 4.22 12.76
CA VAL A 74 -8.56 3.60 12.58
C VAL A 74 -7.58 4.12 13.63
N SER A 75 -7.54 5.44 13.82
CA SER A 75 -6.78 6.12 14.86
C SER A 75 -7.59 7.32 15.36
N PRO A 76 -7.75 7.50 16.68
CA PRO A 76 -7.04 6.78 17.75
C PRO A 76 -7.69 5.47 18.21
N ILE A 77 -8.95 5.18 17.82
CA ILE A 77 -9.75 4.12 18.47
C ILE A 77 -9.09 2.74 18.44
N ARG A 78 -8.44 2.37 17.32
CA ARG A 78 -7.83 1.03 17.15
C ARG A 78 -6.32 1.00 17.41
N ASP A 79 -5.70 2.11 17.81
CA ASP A 79 -4.26 2.15 18.05
C ASP A 79 -3.86 1.23 19.21
N GLY A 80 -4.69 1.16 20.26
CA GLY A 80 -4.49 0.23 21.39
C GLY A 80 -4.51 -1.25 20.98
N TRP A 81 -5.29 -1.61 19.95
CA TRP A 81 -5.38 -2.99 19.45
C TRP A 81 -4.16 -3.42 18.63
N ARG A 82 -3.31 -2.45 18.23
CA ARG A 82 -2.05 -2.68 17.51
C ARG A 82 -0.87 -2.89 18.44
N SER A 83 -1.04 -2.72 19.76
CA SER A 83 0.01 -3.00 20.73
C SER A 83 0.65 -4.37 20.46
N GLY A 84 1.99 -4.36 20.44
CA GLY A 84 2.81 -5.46 19.95
C GLY A 84 2.55 -6.75 20.72
N ARG A 85 2.79 -7.90 20.06
CA ARG A 85 2.83 -9.19 20.73
C ARG A 85 3.77 -9.08 21.94
N SER A 86 3.36 -9.61 23.09
CA SER A 86 4.36 -9.96 24.10
C SER A 86 5.38 -10.90 23.43
N PRO A 87 6.69 -10.74 23.65
CA PRO A 87 7.71 -11.64 23.09
C PRO A 87 7.46 -13.12 23.48
N ASP A 88 6.69 -13.37 24.54
CA ASP A 88 6.27 -14.70 25.01
C ASP A 88 4.94 -15.19 24.38
N GLY A 89 4.32 -14.41 23.49
CA GLY A 89 2.95 -14.58 22.98
C GLY A 89 2.78 -15.68 21.93
N LEU A 90 3.10 -16.92 22.29
CA LEU A 90 2.81 -18.10 21.48
C LEU A 90 1.32 -18.49 21.45
N ASP A 91 0.48 -17.90 22.30
CA ASP A 91 -0.91 -18.37 22.53
C ASP A 91 -2.04 -17.44 22.04
N ASP A 92 -1.74 -16.26 21.49
CA ASP A 92 -2.80 -15.30 21.13
C ASP A 92 -3.21 -15.37 19.64
N LEU A 93 -4.37 -15.97 19.37
CA LEU A 93 -5.02 -15.92 18.05
C LEU A 93 -5.78 -14.59 17.86
N ARG A 94 -5.34 -13.77 16.90
CA ARG A 94 -6.06 -12.56 16.47
C ARG A 94 -6.95 -12.87 15.28
N VAL A 95 -8.26 -12.69 15.45
CA VAL A 95 -9.27 -12.90 14.40
C VAL A 95 -9.82 -11.54 13.94
N LEU A 96 -9.89 -11.33 12.62
CA LEU A 96 -10.53 -10.18 12.00
C LEU A 96 -11.62 -10.67 11.05
N THR A 97 -12.85 -10.20 11.26
CA THR A 97 -13.94 -10.31 10.29
C THR A 97 -14.27 -8.92 9.77
N TYR A 98 -14.26 -8.74 8.46
CA TYR A 98 -14.49 -7.43 7.87
C TYR A 98 -15.10 -7.56 6.48
N ASN A 99 -16.26 -6.93 6.27
CA ASN A 99 -16.85 -6.79 4.94
C ASN A 99 -16.24 -5.55 4.26
N ILE A 100 -15.32 -5.76 3.33
CA ILE A 100 -14.55 -4.71 2.65
C ILE A 100 -15.33 -3.94 1.57
N LEU A 101 -16.64 -4.22 1.41
CA LEU A 101 -17.52 -3.60 0.42
C LEU A 101 -17.01 -3.77 -1.03
N ALA A 102 -17.51 -4.79 -1.74
CA ALA A 102 -17.03 -5.09 -3.09
C ALA A 102 -17.33 -3.97 -4.10
N ASP A 103 -16.34 -3.61 -4.90
CA ASP A 103 -16.42 -2.52 -5.88
C ASP A 103 -17.52 -2.71 -6.93
N LEU A 104 -17.84 -3.97 -7.27
CA LEU A 104 -18.92 -4.31 -8.18
C LEU A 104 -20.28 -3.71 -7.75
N TYR A 105 -20.56 -3.70 -6.44
CA TYR A 105 -21.82 -3.17 -5.91
C TYR A 105 -21.74 -1.66 -5.70
N THR A 106 -20.62 -1.18 -5.16
CA THR A 106 -20.42 0.24 -4.89
C THR A 106 -20.48 1.06 -6.17
N SER A 107 -19.74 0.67 -7.22
CA SER A 107 -19.65 1.41 -8.47
C SER A 107 -21.01 1.52 -9.17
N ARG A 108 -21.84 0.48 -9.11
CA ARG A 108 -23.19 0.47 -9.71
C ARG A 108 -24.17 1.41 -8.98
N ASP A 109 -24.02 1.55 -7.67
CA ASP A 109 -24.93 2.32 -6.83
C ASP A 109 -24.48 3.79 -6.71
N ILE A 110 -23.20 4.09 -6.96
CA ILE A 110 -22.67 5.45 -7.14
C ILE A 110 -23.43 6.17 -8.27
N ASP A 111 -23.57 5.52 -9.43
CA ASP A 111 -24.23 6.12 -10.61
C ASP A 111 -25.71 6.46 -10.37
N LYS A 112 -26.33 5.82 -9.37
CA LYS A 112 -27.74 6.00 -9.03
C LYS A 112 -27.97 6.90 -7.82
N HIS A 113 -26.91 7.26 -7.07
CA HIS A 113 -26.98 8.03 -5.82
C HIS A 113 -27.94 7.48 -4.75
N LEU A 114 -28.29 6.19 -4.79
CA LEU A 114 -29.35 5.63 -3.95
C LEU A 114 -28.89 5.21 -2.55
N MET A 115 -27.66 4.71 -2.39
CA MET A 115 -27.23 4.03 -1.16
C MET A 115 -26.29 4.84 -0.26
N TYR A 116 -25.40 5.66 -0.84
CA TYR A 116 -24.32 6.34 -0.12
C TYR A 116 -24.37 7.87 -0.32
N SER A 117 -25.56 8.45 -0.30
CA SER A 117 -25.78 9.89 -0.57
C SER A 117 -25.07 10.83 0.40
N HIS A 118 -24.73 10.36 1.60
CA HIS A 118 -24.00 11.10 2.62
C HIS A 118 -22.47 11.01 2.48
N CYS A 119 -21.96 10.18 1.57
CA CYS A 119 -20.53 9.98 1.36
C CYS A 119 -20.09 10.70 0.08
N ASP A 120 -18.97 11.43 0.13
CA ASP A 120 -18.37 11.99 -1.08
C ASP A 120 -17.95 10.83 -2.01
N LEU A 121 -18.46 10.85 -3.24
CA LEU A 121 -18.19 9.82 -4.25
C LEU A 121 -16.69 9.60 -4.49
N ARG A 122 -15.86 10.64 -4.29
CA ARG A 122 -14.41 10.53 -4.40
C ARG A 122 -13.83 9.54 -3.40
N HIS A 123 -14.44 9.37 -2.23
CA HIS A 123 -14.02 8.38 -1.22
C HIS A 123 -14.52 6.96 -1.53
N LEU A 124 -15.54 6.82 -2.39
CA LEU A 124 -16.08 5.53 -2.79
C LEU A 124 -15.33 4.89 -3.96
N THR A 125 -14.47 5.65 -4.65
CA THR A 125 -13.68 5.09 -5.75
C THR A 125 -12.73 4.00 -5.26
N ARG A 126 -12.54 2.97 -6.10
CA ARG A 126 -11.72 1.80 -5.77
C ARG A 126 -10.32 2.17 -5.26
N TRP A 127 -9.62 3.07 -5.93
CA TRP A 127 -8.25 3.45 -5.59
C TRP A 127 -8.13 4.23 -4.26
N ARG A 128 -9.22 4.84 -3.76
CA ARG A 128 -9.24 5.47 -2.43
C ARG A 128 -9.53 4.46 -1.32
N ARG A 129 -10.41 3.48 -1.59
CA ARG A 129 -10.76 2.43 -0.62
C ARG A 129 -9.69 1.34 -0.51
N MET A 130 -8.96 1.12 -1.60
CA MET A 130 -7.83 0.19 -1.73
C MET A 130 -6.62 0.96 -2.26
N PRO A 131 -5.98 1.79 -1.41
CA PRO A 131 -4.75 2.48 -1.81
C PRO A 131 -3.67 1.43 -2.10
N MET A 132 -3.07 1.53 -3.28
CA MET A 132 -1.95 0.69 -3.72
C MET A 132 -0.62 1.32 -3.33
#